data_AF-A0A269PSY0-F1
#
_entry.id   AF-A0A269PSY0-F1
#
_cell.length_a   1.000
_cell.length_b   1.000
_cell.length_c   1.000
_cell.angle_alpha   90.00
_cell.angle_beta   90.00
_cell.angle_gamma   90.00
#
_symmetry.space_group_name_H-M   'P 1'
#
loop_
_entity.id
_entity.type
_entity.pdbx_description
1 polymer ?
#
loop_
_entity_poly.entity_id
_entity_poly.type
_entity_poly.pdbx_seq_one_letter_code
_entity_poly.pdbx_strand_id
1 'polypeptide(L)'
;MGGILINLIADIFNSTILEVNEFKNYFSPAAFLVIIFTFLHVLALSVSSIRCAFKKERISRTVLIGIITSKDLISSLLFLLVYQHIDNNPQNKTFAQNIYLVAALLGIVSWYIATHIYEKMQYQYCRFFYVVIGLNLFLAVLNFLLWVKLVPLDLDKQAPALHNLYSTLNNYTIIAIATLMLWPPVLQLRIFNTLNPINLWDKTARLPLKIINFAKNYGRG
;
A
#
# COMPACT_ATOMS: atom_id res chain seq x y z
N MET A 1 15.44 20.42 -4.30
CA MET A 1 14.18 19.64 -4.41
C MET A 1 13.77 18.90 -3.13
N GLY A 2 14.69 18.38 -2.30
CA GLY A 2 14.33 17.69 -1.05
C GLY A 2 13.68 18.55 0.05
N GLY A 3 14.02 19.84 0.13
CA GLY A 3 13.47 20.75 1.16
C GLY A 3 11.98 21.05 1.03
N ILE A 4 11.42 21.02 -0.20
CA ILE A 4 9.99 21.29 -0.42
C ILE A 4 9.15 20.11 0.07
N LEU A 5 9.61 18.88 -0.15
CA LEU A 5 8.91 17.68 0.32
C LEU A 5 8.95 17.56 1.85
N ILE A 6 10.09 17.89 2.47
CA ILE A 6 10.25 17.86 3.93
C ILE A 6 9.39 18.96 4.58
N ASN A 7 9.38 20.17 4.01
CA ASN A 7 8.55 21.26 4.51
C ASN A 7 7.06 20.96 4.31
N LEU A 8 6.68 20.36 3.18
CA LEU A 8 5.30 19.92 2.94
C LEU A 8 4.87 18.85 3.97
N ILE A 9 5.73 17.86 4.25
CA ILE A 9 5.46 16.82 5.25
C ILE A 9 5.38 17.43 6.67
N ALA A 10 6.25 18.40 6.99
CA ALA A 10 6.25 19.07 8.28
C ALA A 10 5.03 19.97 8.48
N ASP A 11 4.63 20.71 7.44
CA ASP A 11 3.42 21.55 7.45
C ASP A 11 2.17 20.68 7.57
N ILE A 12 2.11 19.56 6.84
CA ILE A 12 1.07 18.53 6.99
C ILE A 12 1.04 18.01 8.42
N PHE A 13 2.18 17.62 8.98
CA PHE A 13 2.23 17.02 10.32
C PHE A 13 1.78 18.02 11.39
N ASN A 14 2.21 19.28 11.28
CA ASN A 14 1.84 20.34 12.20
C ASN A 14 0.37 20.76 12.07
N SER A 15 -0.18 20.85 10.85
CA SER A 15 -1.60 21.16 10.65
C SER A 15 -2.50 20.03 11.17
N THR A 16 -2.11 18.77 10.95
CA THR A 16 -2.89 17.60 11.38
C THR A 16 -2.93 17.44 12.90
N ILE A 17 -1.87 17.83 13.62
CA ILE A 17 -1.81 17.75 15.10
C ILE A 17 -2.50 18.95 15.78
N LEU A 18 -2.39 20.15 15.21
CA LEU A 18 -3.01 21.36 15.78
C LEU A 18 -4.53 21.44 15.52
N GLU A 19 -5.04 20.80 14.47
CA GLU A 19 -6.48 20.76 14.15
C GLU A 19 -7.26 19.64 14.88
N VAL A 20 -6.65 18.88 15.78
CA VAL A 20 -7.34 17.84 16.58
C VAL A 20 -8.53 18.40 17.37
N ASN A 21 -8.55 19.70 17.67
CA ASN A 21 -9.70 20.37 18.29
C ASN A 21 -10.84 20.73 17.31
N GLU A 22 -10.59 20.83 16.01
CA GLU A 22 -11.62 21.07 14.99
C GLU A 22 -12.21 19.77 14.40
N PHE A 23 -11.55 18.62 14.60
CA PHE A 23 -12.01 17.30 14.16
C PHE A 23 -13.39 16.86 14.68
N LYS A 24 -13.96 17.58 15.66
CA LYS A 24 -15.30 17.29 16.21
C LYS A 24 -16.42 17.40 15.18
N ASN A 25 -16.25 18.20 14.12
CA ASN A 25 -17.28 18.41 13.09
C ASN A 25 -17.02 17.66 11.75
N TYR A 26 -15.87 16.97 11.62
CA TYR A 26 -15.40 16.38 10.35
C TYR A 26 -15.37 14.84 10.34
N PHE A 27 -16.15 14.20 11.22
CA PHE A 27 -16.24 12.74 11.29
C PHE A 27 -17.10 12.19 10.13
N SER A 28 -16.63 12.36 8.89
CA SER A 28 -17.18 11.62 7.76
C SER A 28 -16.91 10.13 7.96
N PRO A 29 -17.83 9.22 7.59
CA PRO A 29 -17.60 7.77 7.70
C PRO A 29 -16.31 7.31 7.01
N ALA A 30 -15.89 8.02 5.96
CA ALA A 30 -14.66 7.74 5.22
C ALA A 30 -13.39 8.12 6.02
N ALA A 31 -13.36 9.27 6.70
CA ALA A 31 -12.25 9.65 7.58
C ALA A 31 -12.11 8.67 8.75
N PHE A 32 -13.23 8.21 9.33
CA PHE A 32 -13.22 7.19 10.38
C PHE A 32 -12.63 5.85 9.91
N LEU A 33 -12.95 5.42 8.69
CA LEU A 33 -12.35 4.21 8.11
C LEU A 33 -10.84 4.32 7.95
N VAL A 34 -10.31 5.49 7.55
CA VAL A 34 -8.86 5.73 7.46
C VAL A 34 -8.18 5.57 8.82
N ILE A 35 -8.82 6.05 9.90
CA ILE A 35 -8.32 5.89 11.27
C ILE A 35 -8.30 4.40 11.65
N ILE A 36 -9.36 3.65 11.35
CA ILE A 36 -9.41 2.20 11.62
C ILE A 36 -8.30 1.47 10.85
N PHE A 37 -8.11 1.76 9.56
CA PHE A 37 -7.07 1.13 8.75
C PHE A 37 -5.68 1.41 9.31
N THR A 38 -5.44 2.66 9.69
CA THR A 38 -4.19 3.10 10.32
C THR A 38 -3.94 2.34 11.62
N PHE A 39 -4.96 2.26 12.49
CA PHE A 39 -4.87 1.51 13.74
C PHE A 39 -4.54 0.03 13.51
N LEU A 40 -5.20 -0.64 12.55
CA LEU A 40 -4.96 -2.04 12.24
C LEU A 40 -3.53 -2.30 11.75
N HIS A 41 -2.96 -1.42 10.91
CA HIS A 41 -1.60 -1.57 10.40
C HIS A 41 -0.54 -1.29 11.49
N VAL A 42 -0.79 -0.33 12.38
CA VAL A 42 0.08 -0.06 13.54
C VAL A 42 0.01 -1.21 14.54
N LEU A 43 -1.18 -1.75 14.79
CA LEU A 43 -1.35 -2.93 15.63
C LEU A 43 -0.62 -4.15 15.03
N ALA A 44 -0.74 -4.36 13.72
CA ALA A 44 -0.04 -5.44 13.01
C ALA A 44 1.48 -5.36 13.17
N LEU A 45 2.04 -4.16 13.00
CA LEU A 45 3.46 -3.90 13.20
C LEU A 45 3.88 -4.09 14.67
N SER A 46 3.06 -3.62 15.61
CA SER A 46 3.33 -3.75 17.05
C SER A 46 3.36 -5.21 17.48
N VAL A 47 2.34 -5.98 17.09
CA VAL A 47 2.25 -7.42 17.37
C VAL A 47 3.38 -8.18 16.69
N SER A 48 3.71 -7.88 15.43
CA SER A 48 4.85 -8.48 14.74
C SER A 48 6.17 -8.18 15.44
N SER A 49 6.39 -6.93 15.88
CA SER A 49 7.59 -6.52 16.61
C SER A 49 7.73 -7.24 17.94
N ILE A 50 6.63 -7.38 18.70
CA ILE A 50 6.58 -8.16 19.94
C ILE A 50 6.91 -9.63 19.64
N ARG A 51 6.29 -10.25 18.63
CA ARG A 51 6.57 -11.65 18.24
C ARG A 51 8.03 -11.83 17.82
N CYS A 52 8.62 -10.85 17.13
CA CYS A 52 10.03 -10.87 16.74
C CYS A 52 10.95 -10.77 17.96
N ALA A 53 10.66 -9.87 18.91
CA ALA A 53 11.42 -9.71 20.14
C ALA A 53 11.45 -11.00 20.98
N PHE A 54 10.33 -11.73 21.04
CA PHE A 54 10.24 -13.03 21.70
C PHE A 54 10.66 -14.22 20.81
N LYS A 55 11.33 -13.99 19.67
CA LYS A 55 11.79 -15.01 18.71
C LYS A 55 10.69 -15.94 18.17
N LYS A 56 9.43 -15.50 18.22
CA LYS A 56 8.26 -16.22 17.68
C LYS A 56 8.00 -15.90 16.20
N GLU A 57 8.68 -14.91 15.65
CA GLU A 57 8.57 -14.48 14.25
C GLU A 57 9.95 -14.14 13.67
N ARG A 58 10.14 -14.39 12.36
CA ARG A 58 11.38 -14.03 11.66
C ARG A 58 11.44 -12.51 11.47
N ILE A 59 12.61 -11.92 11.70
CA ILE A 59 12.84 -10.47 11.52
C ILE A 59 12.47 -9.98 10.11
N SER A 60 12.67 -10.81 9.09
CA SER A 60 12.32 -10.47 7.71
C SER A 60 10.82 -10.15 7.55
N ARG A 61 9.94 -10.84 8.30
CA ARG A 61 8.49 -10.56 8.27
C ARG A 61 8.19 -9.22 8.92
N THR A 62 8.77 -8.95 10.08
CA THR A 62 8.60 -7.66 10.76
C THR A 62 9.11 -6.50 9.92
N VAL A 63 10.24 -6.66 9.23
CA VAL A 63 10.75 -5.66 8.29
C VAL A 63 9.77 -5.42 7.13
N LEU A 64 9.22 -6.48 6.54
CA LEU A 64 8.22 -6.32 5.47
C LEU A 64 6.97 -5.62 5.97
N ILE A 65 6.45 -6.01 7.13
CA ILE A 65 5.28 -5.36 7.76
C ILE A 65 5.59 -3.89 8.01
N GLY A 66 6.77 -3.56 8.52
CA GLY A 66 7.22 -2.18 8.73
C GLY A 66 7.17 -1.36 7.44
N ILE A 67 7.71 -1.89 6.33
CA ILE A 67 7.71 -1.18 5.04
C ILE A 67 6.28 -0.90 4.55
N ILE A 68 5.40 -1.90 4.61
CA ILE A 68 4.02 -1.73 4.14
C ILE A 68 3.24 -0.79 5.07
N THR A 69 3.35 -0.97 6.39
CA THR A 69 2.74 -0.08 7.38
C THR A 69 3.20 1.37 7.20
N SER A 70 4.50 1.63 6.98
CA SER A 70 5.00 2.99 6.72
C SER A 70 4.37 3.61 5.49
N LYS A 71 4.26 2.85 4.39
CA LYS A 71 3.60 3.32 3.17
C LYS A 71 2.10 3.59 3.39
N ASP A 72 1.41 2.71 4.12
CA ASP A 72 -0.01 2.88 4.38
C ASP A 72 -0.29 4.02 5.35
N LEU A 73 0.60 4.29 6.32
CA LEU A 73 0.53 5.49 7.18
C LEU A 73 0.64 6.78 6.37
N ILE A 74 1.63 6.86 5.47
CA ILE A 74 1.79 8.03 4.58
C ILE A 74 0.54 8.18 3.71
N SER A 75 0.03 7.08 3.15
CA SER A 75 -1.17 7.11 2.30
C SER A 75 -2.41 7.55 3.09
N SER A 76 -2.60 7.06 4.31
CA SER A 76 -3.69 7.46 5.21
C SER A 76 -3.64 8.94 5.55
N LEU A 77 -2.46 9.49 5.85
CA LEU A 77 -2.29 10.93 6.10
C LEU A 77 -2.68 11.74 4.87
N LEU A 78 -2.22 11.34 3.69
CA LEU A 78 -2.59 11.99 2.42
C LEU A 78 -4.10 11.97 2.17
N PHE A 79 -4.78 10.85 2.42
CA PHE A 79 -6.24 10.77 2.28
C PHE A 79 -6.97 11.61 3.33
N LEU A 80 -6.46 11.69 4.56
CA LEU A 80 -7.06 12.54 5.60
C LEU A 80 -7.03 14.02 5.19
N LEU A 81 -5.90 14.48 4.63
CA LEU A 81 -5.78 15.83 4.08
C LEU A 81 -6.74 16.06 2.91
N VAL A 82 -6.95 15.06 2.05
CA VAL A 82 -7.93 15.16 0.96
C VAL A 82 -9.33 15.37 1.50
N TYR A 83 -9.74 14.61 2.53
CA TYR A 83 -11.07 14.79 3.12
C TYR A 83 -11.25 16.19 3.72
N GLN A 84 -10.25 16.69 4.46
CA GLN A 84 -10.26 18.06 4.97
C GLN A 84 -10.30 19.09 3.84
N HIS A 85 -9.54 18.89 2.77
CA HIS A 85 -9.47 19.83 1.65
C HIS A 85 -10.76 19.85 0.81
N ILE A 86 -11.40 18.72 0.58
CA ILE A 86 -12.67 18.63 -0.16
C ILE A 86 -13.79 19.32 0.63
N ASP A 87 -13.86 19.15 1.95
CA ASP A 87 -14.87 19.82 2.78
C ASP A 87 -14.71 21.34 2.73
N ASN A 88 -13.47 21.83 2.69
CA ASN A 88 -13.18 23.27 2.63
C ASN A 88 -13.25 23.86 1.20
N ASN A 89 -13.01 23.04 0.15
CA ASN A 89 -12.95 23.47 -1.25
C ASN A 89 -13.56 22.41 -2.20
N PRO A 90 -14.90 22.22 -2.20
CA PRO A 90 -15.57 21.13 -2.91
C PRO A 90 -15.42 21.18 -4.45
N GLN A 91 -14.93 22.28 -5.00
CA GLN A 91 -14.68 22.42 -6.44
C GLN A 91 -13.30 21.90 -6.87
N ASN A 92 -12.35 21.69 -5.95
CA ASN A 92 -10.98 21.31 -6.29
C ASN A 92 -10.78 19.78 -6.32
N LYS A 93 -11.40 19.12 -7.30
CA LYS A 93 -11.28 17.66 -7.50
C LYS A 93 -9.88 17.21 -7.93
N THR A 94 -9.08 18.13 -8.49
CA THR A 94 -7.72 17.86 -8.97
C THR A 94 -6.75 17.51 -7.85
N PHE A 95 -6.95 18.07 -6.65
CA PHE A 95 -6.14 17.73 -5.49
C PHE A 95 -6.36 16.27 -5.06
N ALA A 96 -7.61 15.86 -4.93
CA ALA A 96 -8.00 14.49 -4.59
C ALA A 96 -7.49 13.47 -5.63
N GLN A 97 -7.52 13.84 -6.91
CA GLN A 97 -6.97 13.04 -8.01
C GLN A 97 -5.48 12.75 -7.80
N ASN A 98 -4.67 13.77 -7.62
CA ASN A 98 -3.21 13.61 -7.52
C ASN A 98 -2.81 12.70 -6.35
N ILE A 99 -3.63 12.64 -5.30
CA ILE A 99 -3.38 11.80 -4.14
C ILE A 99 -3.56 10.31 -4.46
N TYR A 100 -4.53 9.94 -5.30
CA TYR A 100 -4.64 8.56 -5.80
C TYR A 100 -3.41 8.14 -6.63
N LEU A 101 -2.86 9.05 -7.45
CA LEU A 101 -1.62 8.79 -8.18
C LEU A 101 -0.43 8.62 -7.23
N VAL A 102 -0.29 9.51 -6.25
CA VAL A 102 0.77 9.41 -5.23
C VAL A 102 0.65 8.10 -4.46
N ALA A 103 -0.56 7.70 -4.06
CA ALA A 103 -0.80 6.42 -3.38
C ALA A 103 -0.41 5.21 -4.24
N ALA A 104 -0.69 5.24 -5.55
CA ALA A 104 -0.25 4.22 -6.49
C ALA A 104 1.28 4.15 -6.59
N LEU A 105 1.95 5.30 -6.72
CA LEU A 105 3.40 5.39 -6.76
C LEU A 105 4.04 4.90 -5.46
N LEU A 106 3.47 5.25 -4.30
CA LEU A 106 3.92 4.76 -3.00
C LEU A 106 3.86 3.23 -2.93
N GLY A 107 2.84 2.60 -3.50
CA GLY A 107 2.75 1.14 -3.58
C GLY A 107 3.86 0.50 -4.41
N ILE A 108 4.26 1.13 -5.53
CA ILE A 108 5.38 0.66 -6.36
C ILE A 108 6.71 0.87 -5.63
N VAL A 109 6.89 2.04 -5.01
CA VAL A 109 8.09 2.38 -4.24
C VAL A 109 8.26 1.44 -3.05
N SER A 110 7.18 1.12 -2.32
CA SER A 110 7.24 0.19 -1.19
C SER A 110 7.61 -1.22 -1.62
N TRP A 111 7.11 -1.68 -2.77
CA TRP A 111 7.54 -2.94 -3.38
C TRP A 111 9.04 -2.92 -3.69
N TYR A 112 9.53 -1.89 -4.38
CA TYR A 112 10.95 -1.75 -4.74
C TYR A 112 11.85 -1.74 -3.49
N ILE A 113 11.48 -0.97 -2.46
CA ILE A 113 12.20 -0.93 -1.18
C ILE A 113 12.21 -2.32 -0.53
N ALA A 114 11.07 -3.01 -0.49
CA ALA A 114 10.98 -4.33 0.11
C ALA A 114 11.85 -5.37 -0.62
N THR A 115 11.83 -5.40 -1.95
CA THR A 115 12.71 -6.30 -2.73
C THR A 115 14.18 -5.98 -2.50
N HIS A 116 14.55 -4.70 -2.52
CA HIS A 116 15.94 -4.30 -2.37
C HIS A 116 16.49 -4.62 -0.97
N ILE A 117 15.70 -4.40 0.08
CA ILE A 117 16.07 -4.76 1.45
C ILE A 117 16.18 -6.28 1.60
N TYR A 118 15.25 -7.05 1.03
CA TYR A 118 15.29 -8.51 1.09
C TYR A 118 16.53 -9.08 0.41
N GLU A 119 16.92 -8.54 -0.74
CA GLU A 119 18.16 -8.92 -1.44
C GLU A 119 19.39 -8.56 -0.62
N LYS A 120 19.49 -7.30 -0.16
CA LYS A 120 20.66 -6.80 0.58
C LYS A 120 20.87 -7.53 1.91
N MET A 121 19.80 -7.85 2.61
CA MET A 121 19.83 -8.57 3.89
C MET A 121 19.79 -10.09 3.73
N GLN A 122 19.80 -10.59 2.49
CA GLN A 122 19.74 -12.02 2.14
C GLN A 122 18.58 -12.76 2.83
N TYR A 123 17.43 -12.08 2.95
CA TYR A 123 16.25 -12.68 3.56
C TYR A 123 15.61 -13.71 2.64
N GLN A 124 15.18 -14.83 3.22
CA GLN A 124 14.44 -15.85 2.47
C GLN A 124 13.06 -15.34 2.07
N TYR A 125 12.82 -15.26 0.77
CA TYR A 125 11.49 -15.06 0.21
C TYR A 125 10.59 -16.21 0.60
N CYS A 126 9.55 -15.91 1.35
CA CYS A 126 8.54 -16.88 1.75
C CYS A 126 7.18 -16.48 1.20
N ARG A 127 6.22 -17.40 1.29
CA ARG A 127 4.85 -17.16 0.83
C ARG A 127 4.22 -15.87 1.37
N PHE A 128 4.51 -15.52 2.63
CA PHE A 128 4.05 -14.28 3.24
C PHE A 128 4.51 -13.04 2.45
N PHE A 129 5.78 -13.04 2.02
CA PHE A 129 6.32 -11.96 1.20
C PHE A 129 5.54 -11.81 -0.10
N TYR A 130 5.40 -12.90 -0.87
CA TYR A 130 4.74 -12.84 -2.18
C TYR A 130 3.27 -12.43 -2.08
N VAL A 131 2.54 -12.91 -1.08
CA VAL A 131 1.12 -12.55 -0.92
C VAL A 131 0.98 -11.09 -0.51
N VAL A 132 1.74 -10.62 0.48
CA VAL A 132 1.68 -9.23 0.94
C VAL A 132 2.10 -8.26 -0.16
N ILE A 133 3.20 -8.55 -0.86
CA ILE A 133 3.65 -7.74 -1.99
C ILE A 133 2.66 -7.78 -3.14
N GLY A 134 2.10 -8.95 -3.46
CA GLY A 134 1.09 -9.09 -4.51
C GLY A 134 -0.15 -8.25 -4.22
N LEU A 135 -0.65 -8.29 -2.97
CA LEU A 135 -1.78 -7.45 -2.55
C LEU A 135 -1.43 -5.96 -2.54
N ASN A 136 -0.22 -5.58 -2.12
CA ASN A 136 0.23 -4.19 -2.17
C ASN A 136 0.32 -3.65 -3.61
N LEU A 137 0.82 -4.46 -4.55
CA LEU A 137 0.83 -4.10 -5.97
C LEU A 137 -0.58 -4.06 -6.55
N PHE A 138 -1.46 -4.98 -6.17
CA PHE A 138 -2.87 -4.93 -6.54
C PHE A 138 -3.54 -3.64 -6.04
N LEU A 139 -3.25 -3.23 -4.80
CA LEU A 139 -3.70 -1.97 -4.24
C LEU A 139 -3.15 -0.76 -5.00
N ALA A 140 -1.89 -0.81 -5.45
CA ALA A 140 -1.31 0.24 -6.31
C ALA A 140 -2.06 0.35 -7.64
N VAL A 141 -2.42 -0.78 -8.26
CA VAL A 141 -3.23 -0.82 -9.48
C VAL A 141 -4.62 -0.24 -9.24
N LEU A 142 -5.29 -0.58 -8.14
CA LEU A 142 -6.60 0.00 -7.81
C LEU A 142 -6.54 1.52 -7.64
N ASN A 143 -5.53 2.04 -6.94
CA ASN A 143 -5.33 3.48 -6.79
C ASN A 143 -5.04 4.15 -8.14
N PHE A 144 -4.26 3.50 -9.00
CA PHE A 144 -4.02 3.99 -10.36
C PHE A 144 -5.30 3.99 -11.20
N LEU A 145 -6.14 2.95 -11.12
CA LEU A 145 -7.43 2.90 -11.81
C LEU A 145 -8.39 3.97 -11.32
N LEU A 146 -8.42 4.26 -10.01
CA LEU A 146 -9.19 5.38 -9.45
C LEU A 146 -8.67 6.73 -9.98
N TRP A 147 -7.35 6.91 -10.07
CA TRP A 147 -6.76 8.10 -10.70
C TRP A 147 -7.13 8.23 -12.19
N VAL A 148 -6.94 7.17 -13.00
CA VAL A 148 -7.32 7.13 -14.42
C VAL A 148 -8.83 7.31 -14.61
N LYS A 149 -9.67 6.96 -13.63
CA LYS A 149 -11.09 7.26 -13.73
C LYS A 149 -11.37 8.75 -13.56
N LEU A 150 -10.68 9.37 -12.60
CA LEU A 150 -10.92 10.76 -12.22
C LEU A 150 -10.27 11.76 -13.20
N VAL A 151 -9.17 11.41 -13.89
CA VAL A 151 -8.40 12.33 -14.77
C VAL A 151 -9.02 12.58 -16.17
N PRO A 152 -9.30 11.56 -16.99
CA PRO A 152 -9.68 11.75 -18.40
C PRO A 152 -11.19 11.61 -18.65
N LEU A 153 -11.96 11.09 -17.69
CA LEU A 153 -13.18 10.35 -18.01
C LEU A 153 -14.46 10.86 -17.33
N ASP A 154 -14.37 11.71 -16.30
CA ASP A 154 -15.52 12.23 -15.52
C ASP A 154 -16.60 11.15 -15.21
N LEU A 155 -16.15 9.90 -15.11
CA LEU A 155 -16.98 8.69 -15.03
C LEU A 155 -17.67 8.56 -13.67
N ASP A 156 -17.40 9.45 -12.72
CA ASP A 156 -18.15 9.48 -11.47
C ASP A 156 -19.62 9.85 -11.68
N LYS A 157 -19.93 10.67 -12.70
CA LYS A 157 -21.32 10.96 -13.07
C LYS A 157 -21.91 9.90 -14.01
N GLN A 158 -21.09 9.31 -14.87
CA GLN A 158 -21.57 8.39 -15.92
C GLN A 158 -21.60 6.92 -15.48
N ALA A 159 -20.74 6.51 -14.54
CA ALA A 159 -20.64 5.14 -14.04
C ALA A 159 -20.29 5.11 -12.53
N PRO A 160 -21.23 5.49 -11.65
CA PRO A 160 -21.04 5.47 -10.19
C PRO A 160 -20.80 4.06 -9.65
N ALA A 161 -21.41 3.04 -10.25
CA ALA A 161 -21.23 1.64 -9.86
C ALA A 161 -19.76 1.19 -9.94
N LEU A 162 -19.03 1.63 -10.97
CA LEU A 162 -17.60 1.34 -11.12
C LEU A 162 -16.75 2.08 -10.08
N HIS A 163 -17.10 3.31 -9.70
CA HIS A 163 -16.42 4.02 -8.60
C HIS A 163 -16.47 3.19 -7.32
N ASN A 164 -17.70 2.79 -6.98
CA ASN A 164 -17.98 2.08 -5.75
C ASN A 164 -17.29 0.72 -5.76
N LEU A 165 -17.31 -0.01 -6.87
CA LEU A 165 -16.61 -1.28 -6.99
C LEU A 165 -15.10 -1.13 -6.71
N TYR A 166 -14.41 -0.18 -7.36
CA TYR A 166 -12.98 0.02 -7.16
C TYR A 166 -12.64 0.50 -5.75
N SER A 167 -13.42 1.44 -5.21
CA SER A 167 -13.24 1.94 -3.83
C SER A 167 -13.46 0.84 -2.79
N THR A 168 -14.50 0.01 -2.98
CA THR A 168 -14.78 -1.15 -2.13
C THR A 168 -13.67 -2.20 -2.22
N LEU A 169 -13.18 -2.53 -3.41
CA LEU A 169 -12.04 -3.43 -3.58
C LEU A 169 -10.76 -2.88 -2.93
N ASN A 170 -10.53 -1.58 -3.02
CA ASN A 170 -9.39 -0.91 -2.40
C ASN A 170 -9.44 -1.08 -0.88
N ASN A 171 -10.59 -0.78 -0.27
CA ASN A 171 -10.80 -0.93 1.18
C ASN A 171 -10.66 -2.39 1.65
N TYR A 172 -11.26 -3.35 0.93
CA TYR A 172 -11.12 -4.76 1.28
C TYR A 172 -9.67 -5.23 1.17
N THR A 173 -8.92 -4.74 0.19
CA THR A 173 -7.50 -5.08 0.03
C THR A 173 -6.66 -4.57 1.20
N ILE A 174 -6.91 -3.33 1.66
CA ILE A 174 -6.26 -2.75 2.85
C ILE A 174 -6.53 -3.61 4.10
N ILE A 175 -7.79 -3.98 4.33
CA ILE A 175 -8.17 -4.83 5.47
C ILE A 175 -7.54 -6.23 5.35
N ALA A 176 -7.52 -6.80 4.15
CA ALA A 176 -6.92 -8.11 3.89
C ALA A 176 -5.41 -8.09 4.19
N ILE A 177 -4.69 -7.06 3.74
CA ILE A 177 -3.27 -6.86 4.05
C ILE A 177 -3.07 -6.81 5.57
N ALA A 178 -3.79 -5.94 6.29
CA ALA A 178 -3.66 -5.82 7.74
C ALA A 178 -3.95 -7.14 8.48
N THR A 179 -4.99 -7.85 8.06
CA THR A 179 -5.40 -9.14 8.65
C THR A 179 -4.33 -10.20 8.45
N LEU A 180 -3.74 -10.30 7.25
CA LEU A 180 -2.65 -11.22 6.96
C LEU A 180 -1.40 -10.92 7.79
N MET A 181 -1.11 -9.64 8.05
CA MET A 181 0.01 -9.21 8.89
C MET A 181 -0.23 -9.50 10.38
N LEU A 182 -1.45 -9.27 10.88
CA LEU A 182 -1.85 -9.61 12.26
C LEU A 182 -1.79 -11.13 12.48
N TRP A 183 -2.33 -11.91 11.55
CA TRP A 183 -2.42 -13.36 11.66
C TRP A 183 -1.78 -14.08 10.46
N PRO A 184 -0.44 -14.16 10.40
CA PRO A 184 0.25 -14.88 9.34
C PRO A 184 -0.15 -16.36 9.16
N PRO A 185 -0.54 -17.12 10.23
CA PRO A 185 -1.03 -18.49 10.06
C PRO A 185 -2.26 -18.64 9.14
N VAL A 186 -3.04 -17.57 8.87
CA VAL A 186 -4.16 -17.60 7.91
C VAL A 186 -3.69 -18.04 6.52
N LEU A 187 -2.44 -17.75 6.15
CA LEU A 187 -1.85 -18.17 4.88
C LEU A 187 -1.62 -19.68 4.77
N GLN A 188 -1.71 -20.43 5.87
CA GLN A 188 -1.62 -21.89 5.86
C GLN A 188 -2.96 -22.57 5.54
N LEU A 189 -4.07 -21.80 5.49
CA LEU A 189 -5.38 -22.30 5.12
C LEU A 189 -5.41 -22.75 3.65
N ARG A 190 -6.15 -23.84 3.38
CA ARG A 190 -6.26 -24.48 2.05
C ARG A 190 -6.64 -23.50 0.93
N ILE A 191 -7.42 -22.47 1.22
CA ILE A 191 -7.89 -21.47 0.24
C ILE A 191 -6.72 -20.66 -0.34
N PHE A 192 -5.68 -20.41 0.45
CA PHE A 192 -4.49 -19.75 -0.08
C PHE A 192 -3.60 -20.74 -0.85
N ASN A 193 -3.70 -22.05 -0.61
CA ASN A 193 -2.82 -23.07 -1.23
C ASN A 193 -3.10 -23.20 -2.73
N THR A 194 -4.34 -22.98 -3.15
CA THR A 194 -4.71 -22.94 -4.57
C THR A 194 -4.20 -21.67 -5.28
N LEU A 195 -4.05 -20.56 -4.55
CA LEU A 195 -3.51 -19.30 -5.05
C LEU A 195 -1.98 -19.19 -4.96
N ASN A 196 -1.25 -20.28 -4.68
CA ASN A 196 0.15 -20.23 -4.31
C ASN A 196 1.01 -19.52 -5.38
N PRO A 197 1.41 -18.24 -5.14
CA PRO A 197 2.10 -17.45 -6.15
C PRO A 197 3.52 -17.94 -6.35
N ILE A 198 4.06 -18.82 -5.49
CA ILE A 198 5.39 -19.42 -5.66
C ILE A 198 5.49 -20.17 -7.00
N ASN A 199 4.44 -20.88 -7.44
CA ASN A 199 4.47 -21.57 -8.74
C ASN A 199 4.37 -20.63 -9.95
N LEU A 200 3.76 -19.44 -9.78
CA LEU A 200 3.66 -18.41 -10.82
C LEU A 200 4.91 -17.52 -10.87
N TRP A 201 5.42 -17.11 -9.71
CA TRP A 201 6.63 -16.31 -9.56
C TRP A 201 7.89 -17.08 -9.90
N ASP A 202 8.00 -18.37 -9.60
CA ASP A 202 9.15 -19.18 -10.06
C ASP A 202 9.14 -19.34 -11.60
N LYS A 203 7.96 -19.24 -12.24
CA LYS A 203 7.84 -19.19 -13.70
C LYS A 203 8.13 -17.80 -14.28
N THR A 204 7.69 -16.72 -13.63
CA THR A 204 7.87 -15.34 -14.13
C THR A 204 9.19 -14.67 -13.73
N ALA A 205 9.75 -14.96 -12.56
CA ALA A 205 11.07 -14.46 -12.15
C ALA A 205 12.23 -15.07 -12.96
N ARG A 206 12.01 -16.23 -13.61
CA ARG A 206 12.96 -16.83 -14.57
C ARG A 206 12.94 -16.15 -15.95
N LEU A 207 11.91 -15.36 -16.29
CA LEU A 207 11.83 -14.66 -17.57
C LEU A 207 12.89 -13.54 -17.71
N PRO A 208 13.06 -12.61 -16.75
CA PRO A 208 14.11 -11.59 -16.87
C PRO A 208 15.52 -12.20 -16.85
N LEU A 209 15.76 -13.26 -16.07
CA LEU A 209 17.05 -13.98 -16.05
C LEU A 209 17.33 -14.73 -17.37
N LYS A 210 16.31 -15.30 -18.02
CA LYS A 210 16.45 -15.92 -19.34
C LYS A 210 16.72 -14.89 -20.44
N ILE A 211 16.08 -13.72 -20.39
CA ILE A 211 16.30 -12.64 -21.36
C ILE A 211 17.71 -12.06 -21.20
N ILE A 212 18.18 -11.86 -19.97
CA ILE A 212 19.54 -11.40 -19.68
C ILE A 212 20.58 -12.43 -20.16
N ASN A 213 20.37 -13.72 -19.91
CA ASN A 213 21.28 -14.77 -20.39
C ASN A 213 21.22 -14.97 -21.92
N PHE A 214 20.06 -14.77 -22.54
CA PHE A 214 19.91 -14.79 -24.00
C PHE A 214 20.65 -13.62 -24.65
N ALA A 215 20.51 -12.40 -24.11
CA ALA A 215 21.24 -11.22 -24.56
C ALA A 215 22.76 -11.37 -24.38
N LYS A 216 23.21 -12.03 -23.30
CA LYS A 216 24.63 -12.28 -23.02
C LYS A 216 25.25 -13.32 -23.97
N ASN A 217 24.46 -14.25 -24.49
CA ASN A 217 24.89 -15.26 -25.46
C ASN A 217 24.82 -14.77 -26.92
N TYR A 218 23.93 -13.81 -27.23
CA TYR A 218 23.86 -13.20 -28.57
C TYR A 218 24.96 -12.15 -28.84
N GLY A 219 25.62 -11.62 -27.80
CA GLY A 219 26.75 -10.70 -27.94
C GLY A 219 28.13 -11.36 -28.06
N ARG A 220 28.20 -12.68 -28.23
CA ARG A 220 29.44 -13.47 -28.38
C ARG A 220 29.46 -14.35 -29.64
N GLY A 221 28.58 -14.08 -30.61
CA GLY A 221 28.58 -14.68 -31.94
C GLY A 221 29.16 -13.74 -32.97
#